data_AF-A0A1J4UT91-F1
#
_entry.id   AF-A0A1J4UT91-F1
#
_cell.length_a   1.000
_cell.length_b   1.000
_cell.length_c   1.000
_cell.angle_alpha   90.00
_cell.angle_beta   90.00
_cell.angle_gamma   90.00
#
_symmetry.space_group_name_H-M   'P 1'
#
loop_
_entity.id
_entity.type
_entity.pdbx_description
1 polymer ?
#
loop_
_entity_poly.entity_id
_entity_poly.type
_entity_poly.pdbx_seq_one_letter_code
_entity_poly.pdbx_strand_id
1 'polypeptide(L)'
;MKQLTLGAVSINIDKAKCFFDERLDVELNVIELNEIVDAIKTLDSEKINAIVVSSDSLPFPRPFDLRIFCAFTSEENKIIAVIGKKKEIEVRKIFFELDERRRWGKVWIAGFGPGNADLLTIKTDRLCGIADAIFYDDLIDSDFLKKYEAEKIYVGKRKGRRKTDQNEINAELFSAARSGKRVVRLKGGDPFIFGRGGEELEYLSKRCIAVEVVPGVSAINAAAAEFGIPLTQRYLSSSLEIVSMHGRTSSNSTLVYYMSASLLNEVQSDLREKGIAGDTPVAIIRNASIANSEIVTTTVDSMEGLSVSSPALVIVGRTSAFASQPSRWLTIGKEELGLGFMDREDIMEDLSKFEKYRSYLNRYDGIAFACAENKKLFFEIAGELSGLLFYAPS
;
A
#
# COMPACT_ATOMS: atom_id res chain seq x y z
N MET A 1 1.52 1.53 -44.20
CA MET A 1 0.06 1.77 -44.36
C MET A 1 -0.08 3.17 -44.93
N LYS A 2 -0.79 3.39 -46.05
CA LYS A 2 -0.86 4.73 -46.67
C LYS A 2 -1.98 5.61 -46.12
N GLN A 3 -3.00 5.01 -45.53
CA GLN A 3 -4.16 5.69 -44.97
C GLN A 3 -4.56 5.06 -43.64
N LEU A 4 -4.99 5.88 -42.68
CA LEU A 4 -5.46 5.50 -41.36
C LEU A 4 -6.79 6.18 -41.05
N THR A 5 -7.75 5.43 -40.52
CA THR A 5 -9.02 5.99 -40.03
C THR A 5 -9.00 6.06 -38.51
N LEU A 6 -9.16 7.27 -37.96
CA LEU A 6 -9.20 7.54 -36.52
C LEU A 6 -10.60 7.93 -36.07
N GLY A 7 -11.06 7.37 -34.96
CA GLY A 7 -12.22 7.90 -34.24
C GLY A 7 -11.79 9.01 -33.27
N ALA A 8 -12.46 10.16 -33.26
CA ALA A 8 -12.19 11.23 -32.30
C ALA A 8 -13.33 11.31 -31.27
N VAL A 9 -12.99 11.28 -29.98
CA VAL A 9 -13.97 11.35 -28.87
C VAL A 9 -13.58 12.48 -27.92
N SER A 10 -14.53 13.38 -27.65
CA SER A 10 -14.35 14.50 -26.70
C SER A 10 -13.14 15.40 -27.00
N ILE A 11 -12.76 15.55 -28.27
CA ILE A 11 -11.66 16.40 -28.74
C ILE A 11 -12.07 17.13 -30.03
N ASN A 12 -11.43 18.25 -30.33
CA ASN A 12 -11.63 18.96 -31.59
C ASN A 12 -10.92 18.22 -32.75
N ILE A 13 -11.68 17.83 -33.77
CA ILE A 13 -11.22 17.03 -34.91
C ILE A 13 -10.19 17.79 -35.75
N ASP A 14 -10.43 19.05 -36.05
CA ASP A 14 -9.55 19.86 -36.90
C ASP A 14 -8.18 20.03 -36.23
N LYS A 15 -8.17 20.30 -34.93
CA LYS A 15 -6.93 20.36 -34.13
C LYS A 15 -6.21 19.02 -34.10
N ALA A 16 -6.94 17.92 -33.88
CA ALA A 16 -6.34 16.58 -33.87
C ALA A 16 -5.72 16.24 -35.23
N LYS A 17 -6.45 16.50 -36.32
CA LYS A 17 -5.99 16.26 -37.69
C LYS A 17 -4.76 17.10 -38.02
N CYS A 18 -4.79 18.40 -37.76
CA CYS A 18 -3.65 19.29 -37.97
C CYS A 18 -2.42 18.84 -37.15
N PHE A 19 -2.60 18.45 -35.89
CA PHE A 19 -1.52 17.95 -35.06
C PHE A 19 -0.83 16.72 -35.66
N PHE A 20 -1.60 15.78 -36.20
CA PHE A 20 -1.04 14.55 -36.76
C PHE A 20 -0.53 14.70 -38.19
N ASP A 21 -1.20 15.48 -39.06
CA ASP A 21 -0.77 15.70 -40.45
C ASP A 21 0.62 16.35 -40.53
N GLU A 22 0.98 17.19 -39.54
CA GLU A 22 2.32 17.79 -39.43
C GLU A 22 3.41 16.80 -38.96
N ARG A 23 3.02 15.67 -38.36
CA ARG A 23 3.93 14.81 -37.57
C ARG A 23 3.96 13.36 -38.03
N LEU A 24 3.01 12.92 -38.85
CA LEU A 24 2.88 11.57 -39.37
C LEU A 24 2.91 11.59 -40.90
N ASP A 25 3.70 10.71 -41.49
CA ASP A 25 3.74 10.48 -42.94
C ASP A 25 2.68 9.45 -43.37
N VAL A 26 1.42 9.70 -42.98
CA VAL A 26 0.26 8.83 -43.27
C VAL A 26 -0.97 9.68 -43.50
N GLU A 27 -1.78 9.36 -44.50
CA GLU A 27 -3.04 10.06 -44.76
C GLU A 27 -4.08 9.72 -43.66
N LEU A 28 -4.65 10.74 -43.02
CA LEU A 28 -5.58 10.57 -41.91
C LEU A 28 -7.02 10.92 -42.28
N ASN A 29 -7.90 9.96 -42.08
CA ASN A 29 -9.34 10.16 -42.06
C ASN A 29 -9.82 10.17 -40.60
N VAL A 30 -10.37 11.28 -40.12
CA VAL A 30 -10.84 11.40 -38.72
C VAL A 30 -12.36 11.48 -38.70
N ILE A 31 -13.01 10.62 -37.91
CA ILE A 31 -14.46 10.53 -37.77
C ILE A 31 -14.84 10.89 -36.35
N GLU A 32 -15.81 11.79 -36.17
CA GLU A 32 -16.34 12.15 -34.86
C GLU A 32 -17.15 11.01 -34.26
N LEU A 33 -16.95 10.75 -32.96
CA LEU A 33 -17.69 9.78 -32.19
C LEU A 33 -18.11 10.39 -30.85
N ASN A 34 -19.35 10.14 -30.46
CA ASN A 34 -19.95 10.80 -29.29
C ASN A 34 -19.42 10.24 -27.97
N GLU A 35 -19.42 8.90 -27.82
CA GLU A 35 -19.05 8.23 -26.58
C GLU A 35 -17.90 7.25 -26.79
N ILE A 36 -17.02 7.16 -25.78
CA ILE A 36 -15.86 6.25 -25.80
C ILE A 36 -16.28 4.79 -25.90
N VAL A 37 -17.43 4.43 -25.32
CA VAL A 37 -17.97 3.07 -25.36
C VAL A 37 -18.31 2.66 -26.79
N ASP A 38 -18.93 3.55 -27.56
CA ASP A 38 -19.29 3.29 -28.96
C ASP A 38 -18.08 3.34 -29.88
N ALA A 39 -17.11 4.20 -29.56
CA ALA A 39 -15.83 4.20 -30.26
C ALA A 39 -15.08 2.88 -30.10
N ILE A 40 -15.08 2.29 -28.90
CA ILE A 40 -14.48 0.97 -28.66
C ILE A 40 -15.20 -0.13 -29.47
N LYS A 41 -16.54 -0.12 -29.56
CA LYS A 41 -17.28 -1.06 -30.42
C LYS A 41 -16.92 -0.88 -31.91
N THR A 42 -16.62 0.34 -32.32
CA THR A 42 -16.24 0.65 -33.71
C THR A 42 -14.86 0.08 -34.04
N LEU A 43 -13.92 0.07 -33.08
CA LEU A 43 -12.64 -0.67 -33.22
C LEU A 43 -12.87 -2.17 -33.45
N ASP A 44 -13.85 -2.78 -32.77
CA ASP A 44 -14.17 -4.20 -32.94
C ASP A 44 -14.72 -4.52 -34.34
N SER A 45 -15.45 -3.57 -34.93
CA SER A 45 -15.96 -3.69 -36.30
C SER A 45 -14.92 -3.40 -37.40
N GLU A 46 -13.67 -3.09 -37.03
CA GLU A 46 -12.54 -2.74 -37.92
C GLU A 46 -12.81 -1.52 -38.84
N LYS A 47 -13.82 -0.71 -38.51
CA LYS A 47 -14.14 0.54 -39.24
C LYS A 47 -13.15 1.67 -38.96
N ILE A 48 -12.48 1.61 -37.82
CA ILE A 48 -11.43 2.56 -37.41
C ILE A 48 -10.22 1.77 -36.91
N ASN A 49 -9.02 2.34 -37.07
CA ASN A 49 -7.75 1.72 -36.68
C ASN A 49 -7.33 2.08 -35.25
N ALA A 50 -7.67 3.30 -34.82
CA ALA A 50 -7.40 3.82 -33.49
C ALA A 50 -8.42 4.89 -33.10
N ILE A 51 -8.47 5.23 -31.82
CA ILE A 51 -9.30 6.30 -31.27
C ILE A 51 -8.38 7.34 -30.63
N VAL A 52 -8.61 8.60 -30.93
CA VAL A 52 -7.98 9.75 -30.27
C VAL A 52 -8.98 10.31 -29.28
N VAL A 53 -8.58 10.42 -28.01
CA VAL A 53 -9.49 10.76 -26.92
C VAL A 53 -8.79 11.54 -25.82
N SER A 54 -9.52 12.41 -25.13
CA SER A 54 -9.06 12.97 -23.84
C SER A 54 -8.85 11.85 -22.82
N SER A 55 -7.71 11.84 -22.14
CA SER A 55 -7.35 10.75 -21.24
C SER A 55 -8.29 10.58 -20.04
N ASP A 56 -8.98 11.67 -19.63
CA ASP A 56 -9.99 11.64 -18.56
C ASP A 56 -11.22 10.79 -18.93
N SER A 57 -11.50 10.61 -20.23
CA SER A 57 -12.58 9.77 -20.75
C SER A 57 -12.17 8.30 -20.91
N LEU A 58 -10.92 7.93 -20.60
CA LEU A 58 -10.47 6.54 -20.71
C LEU A 58 -11.18 5.66 -19.66
N PRO A 59 -11.65 4.47 -20.05
CA PRO A 59 -12.25 3.53 -19.11
C PRO A 59 -11.19 3.04 -18.11
N PHE A 60 -11.63 2.81 -16.88
CA PHE A 60 -10.83 2.15 -15.85
C PHE A 60 -11.70 1.11 -15.10
N PRO A 61 -11.32 -0.18 -15.07
CA PRO A 61 -10.18 -0.76 -15.78
C PRO A 61 -10.34 -0.71 -17.31
N ARG A 62 -9.23 -0.67 -18.04
CA ARG A 62 -9.26 -0.73 -19.50
C ARG A 62 -9.55 -2.16 -19.97
N PRO A 63 -10.30 -2.34 -21.08
CA PRO A 63 -10.45 -3.65 -21.72
C PRO A 63 -9.09 -4.31 -22.00
N PHE A 64 -9.01 -5.64 -21.82
CA PHE A 64 -7.75 -6.38 -21.86
C PHE A 64 -7.01 -6.27 -23.20
N ASP A 65 -7.74 -6.12 -24.30
CA ASP A 65 -7.23 -6.00 -25.65
C ASP A 65 -7.01 -4.54 -26.09
N LEU A 66 -7.38 -3.55 -25.27
CA LEU A 66 -7.19 -2.14 -25.58
C LEU A 66 -5.83 -1.63 -25.07
N ARG A 67 -5.10 -0.89 -25.89
CA ARG A 67 -3.76 -0.35 -25.58
C ARG A 67 -3.70 1.13 -25.92
N ILE A 68 -2.93 1.88 -25.12
CA ILE A 68 -2.57 3.26 -25.42
C ILE A 68 -1.30 3.22 -26.27
N PHE A 69 -1.42 3.57 -27.55
CA PHE A 69 -0.32 3.62 -28.51
C PHE A 69 0.58 4.82 -28.24
N CYS A 70 0.01 5.99 -27.99
CA CYS A 70 0.74 7.15 -27.52
C CYS A 70 -0.13 8.01 -26.58
N ALA A 71 0.52 8.83 -25.77
CA ALA A 71 -0.14 9.94 -25.10
C ALA A 71 0.74 11.20 -25.18
N PHE A 72 0.09 12.35 -25.31
CA PHE A 72 0.75 13.65 -25.43
C PHE A 72 -0.11 14.75 -24.81
N THR A 73 0.51 15.89 -24.58
CA THR A 73 -0.13 17.05 -23.98
C THR A 73 -0.68 17.99 -25.06
N SER A 74 -1.95 18.37 -24.96
CA SER A 74 -2.52 19.42 -25.80
C SER A 74 -2.11 20.83 -25.35
N GLU A 75 -2.38 21.84 -26.18
CA GLU A 75 -2.17 23.26 -25.84
C GLU A 75 -2.92 23.70 -24.56
N GLU A 76 -4.04 23.05 -24.26
CA GLU A 76 -4.85 23.28 -23.05
C GLU A 76 -4.33 22.50 -21.82
N ASN A 77 -3.12 21.92 -21.91
CA ASN A 77 -2.51 21.07 -20.89
C ASN A 77 -3.35 19.83 -20.50
N LYS A 78 -4.21 19.35 -21.41
CA LYS A 78 -4.93 18.08 -21.27
C LYS A 78 -4.10 16.96 -21.87
N ILE A 79 -4.15 15.78 -21.26
CA ILE A 79 -3.52 14.60 -21.86
C ILE A 79 -4.49 14.02 -22.88
N ILE A 80 -4.00 13.88 -24.11
CA ILE A 80 -4.67 13.19 -25.20
C ILE A 80 -4.01 11.83 -25.37
N ALA A 81 -4.81 10.80 -25.56
CA ALA A 81 -4.36 9.43 -25.78
C ALA A 81 -4.84 8.94 -27.14
N VAL A 82 -3.96 8.23 -27.85
CA VAL A 82 -4.33 7.40 -29.00
C VAL A 82 -4.40 5.97 -28.52
N ILE A 83 -5.57 5.36 -28.63
CA ILE A 83 -5.83 3.98 -28.20
C ILE A 83 -6.22 3.10 -29.38
N GLY A 84 -5.91 1.81 -29.29
CA GLY A 84 -6.32 0.84 -30.29
C GLY A 84 -6.18 -0.58 -29.76
N LYS A 85 -6.52 -1.56 -30.61
CA LYS A 85 -6.45 -2.97 -30.22
C LYS A 85 -5.00 -3.45 -30.16
N LYS A 86 -4.69 -4.33 -29.21
CA LYS A 86 -3.35 -4.89 -28.97
C LYS A 86 -2.75 -5.55 -30.23
N LYS A 87 -3.60 -6.11 -31.10
CA LYS A 87 -3.22 -6.75 -32.36
C LYS A 87 -2.70 -5.77 -33.43
N GLU A 88 -3.04 -4.49 -33.34
CA GLU A 88 -2.70 -3.45 -34.32
C GLU A 88 -1.27 -2.94 -34.14
N ILE A 89 -0.30 -3.83 -34.33
CA ILE A 89 1.13 -3.54 -34.12
C ILE A 89 1.62 -2.45 -35.09
N GLU A 90 1.19 -2.50 -36.35
CA GLU A 90 1.61 -1.52 -37.37
C GLU A 90 1.05 -0.13 -37.08
N VAL A 91 -0.21 -0.03 -36.61
CA VAL A 91 -0.80 1.24 -36.18
C VAL A 91 -0.04 1.79 -34.98
N ARG A 92 0.27 0.95 -34.00
CA ARG A 92 1.05 1.36 -32.82
C ARG A 92 2.42 1.92 -33.19
N LYS A 93 3.12 1.33 -34.16
CA LYS A 93 4.44 1.81 -34.62
C LYS A 93 4.36 3.24 -35.16
N ILE A 94 3.28 3.57 -35.89
CA ILE A 94 3.08 4.91 -36.46
C ILE A 94 3.04 5.98 -35.36
N PHE A 95 2.34 5.70 -34.26
CA PHE A 95 2.19 6.66 -33.15
C PHE A 95 3.36 6.65 -32.16
N PHE A 96 4.29 5.71 -32.27
CA PHE A 96 5.33 5.49 -31.25
C PHE A 96 6.24 6.71 -31.04
N GLU A 97 6.63 7.39 -32.12
CA GLU A 97 7.51 8.56 -32.03
C GLU A 97 6.83 9.77 -31.37
N LEU A 98 5.49 9.83 -31.39
CA LEU A 98 4.70 10.91 -30.79
C LEU A 98 4.46 10.73 -29.30
N ASP A 99 4.87 9.60 -28.73
CA ASP A 99 4.55 9.26 -27.35
C ASP A 99 5.43 10.04 -26.34
N GLU A 100 4.88 11.10 -25.75
CA GLU A 100 5.59 11.93 -24.77
C GLU A 100 5.96 11.14 -23.50
N ARG A 101 5.20 10.05 -23.22
CA ARG A 101 5.44 9.17 -22.07
C ARG A 101 6.83 8.55 -22.07
N ARG A 102 7.52 8.51 -23.21
CA ARG A 102 8.92 8.06 -23.32
C ARG A 102 9.87 8.86 -22.43
N ARG A 103 9.49 10.09 -22.07
CA ARG A 103 10.24 10.97 -21.16
C ARG A 103 9.63 11.03 -19.76
N TRP A 104 8.47 10.42 -19.55
CA TRP A 104 7.84 10.37 -18.24
C TRP A 104 8.44 9.21 -17.44
N GLY A 105 8.42 9.37 -16.14
CA GLY A 105 8.80 8.36 -15.19
C GLY A 105 7.64 7.40 -14.88
N LYS A 106 7.76 6.75 -13.73
CA LYS A 106 6.88 5.66 -13.30
C LYS A 106 6.54 5.84 -11.84
N VAL A 107 5.33 5.41 -11.45
CA VAL A 107 4.91 5.35 -10.05
C VAL A 107 4.84 3.88 -9.61
N TRP A 108 5.47 3.55 -8.50
CA TRP A 108 5.21 2.32 -7.75
C TRP A 108 4.33 2.65 -6.55
N ILE A 109 3.15 2.05 -6.48
CA ILE A 109 2.31 2.12 -5.28
C ILE A 109 2.65 0.89 -4.45
N ALA A 110 3.43 1.08 -3.38
CA ALA A 110 4.08 -0.01 -2.67
C ALA A 110 3.67 -0.07 -1.20
N GLY A 111 3.43 -1.29 -0.71
CA GLY A 111 3.19 -1.55 0.70
C GLY A 111 4.49 -1.51 1.50
N PHE A 112 4.47 -0.75 2.59
CA PHE A 112 5.53 -0.72 3.61
C PHE A 112 5.46 -1.93 4.54
N GLY A 113 4.24 -2.43 4.77
CA GLY A 113 3.99 -3.37 5.86
C GLY A 113 3.32 -2.69 7.08
N PRO A 114 3.02 -3.47 8.13
CA PRO A 114 2.29 -3.01 9.32
C PRO A 114 3.03 -2.00 10.22
N GLY A 115 4.34 -1.81 10.01
CA GLY A 115 5.17 -0.90 10.80
C GLY A 115 6.58 -1.45 11.02
N ASN A 116 6.74 -2.75 11.30
CA ASN A 116 8.06 -3.38 11.34
C ASN A 116 8.69 -3.41 9.94
N ALA A 117 9.89 -2.86 9.83
CA ALA A 117 10.69 -2.85 8.60
C ALA A 117 11.06 -4.26 8.11
N ASP A 118 11.14 -5.27 8.98
CA ASP A 118 11.43 -6.66 8.58
C ASP A 118 10.30 -7.28 7.73
N LEU A 119 9.10 -6.69 7.82
CA LEU A 119 7.94 -7.08 7.03
C LEU A 119 7.83 -6.30 5.71
N LEU A 120 8.82 -5.46 5.40
CA LEU A 120 8.97 -4.83 4.10
C LEU A 120 9.34 -5.88 3.06
N THR A 121 8.64 -5.89 1.94
CA THR A 121 9.01 -6.84 0.86
C THR A 121 10.36 -6.45 0.24
N ILE A 122 11.17 -7.45 -0.13
CA ILE A 122 12.43 -7.25 -0.86
C ILE A 122 12.23 -6.39 -2.11
N LYS A 123 11.07 -6.52 -2.76
CA LYS A 123 10.73 -5.73 -3.95
C LYS A 123 10.52 -4.26 -3.59
N THR A 124 9.80 -3.94 -2.51
CA THR A 124 9.62 -2.55 -2.06
C THR A 124 10.96 -1.93 -1.68
N ASP A 125 11.77 -2.62 -0.87
CA ASP A 125 13.09 -2.15 -0.44
C ASP A 125 14.00 -1.79 -1.64
N ARG A 126 14.13 -2.71 -2.61
CA ARG A 126 14.89 -2.48 -3.85
C ARG A 126 14.37 -1.27 -4.64
N LEU A 127 13.05 -1.09 -4.71
CA LEU A 127 12.45 0.03 -5.45
C LEU A 127 12.69 1.37 -4.76
N CYS A 128 12.60 1.42 -3.44
CA CYS A 128 12.99 2.60 -2.66
C CYS A 128 14.46 2.97 -2.90
N GLY A 129 15.35 1.98 -3.03
CA GLY A 129 16.77 2.19 -3.34
C GLY A 129 17.06 2.79 -4.73
N ILE A 130 16.16 2.64 -5.69
CA ILE A 130 16.31 3.22 -7.05
C ILE A 130 15.34 4.37 -7.34
N ALA A 131 14.52 4.78 -6.37
CA ALA A 131 13.55 5.85 -6.56
C ALA A 131 14.24 7.21 -6.62
N ASP A 132 13.67 8.14 -7.37
CA ASP A 132 14.07 9.55 -7.33
C ASP A 132 13.30 10.30 -6.23
N ALA A 133 12.06 9.87 -5.92
CA ALA A 133 11.25 10.39 -4.83
C ALA A 133 10.40 9.32 -4.14
N ILE A 134 10.24 9.42 -2.83
CA ILE A 134 9.42 8.54 -1.98
C ILE A 134 8.35 9.39 -1.28
N PHE A 135 7.08 9.14 -1.62
CA PHE A 135 5.90 9.73 -1.01
C PHE A 135 5.38 8.83 0.11
N TYR A 136 5.36 9.31 1.35
CA TYR A 136 5.00 8.51 2.53
C TYR A 136 4.02 9.23 3.47
N ASP A 137 3.31 8.46 4.29
CA ASP A 137 2.29 8.95 5.24
C ASP A 137 2.64 8.59 6.70
N ASP A 138 1.69 8.83 7.60
CA ASP A 138 1.86 8.80 9.06
C ASP A 138 2.27 7.45 9.64
N LEU A 139 2.03 6.35 8.93
CA LEU A 139 2.26 5.00 9.44
C LEU A 139 3.71 4.52 9.23
N ILE A 140 4.57 5.34 8.61
CA ILE A 140 5.91 4.97 8.22
C ILE A 140 6.92 5.78 9.04
N ASP A 141 7.89 5.10 9.64
CA ASP A 141 8.98 5.74 10.36
C ASP A 141 9.90 6.50 9.38
N SER A 142 10.01 7.81 9.56
CA SER A 142 10.86 8.66 8.74
C SER A 142 12.35 8.35 8.90
N ASP A 143 12.78 7.81 10.06
CA ASP A 143 14.18 7.47 10.30
C ASP A 143 14.60 6.28 9.44
N PHE A 144 13.74 5.27 9.29
CA PHE A 144 13.97 4.15 8.38
C PHE A 144 14.20 4.62 6.94
N LEU A 145 13.47 5.64 6.49
CA LEU A 145 13.59 6.17 5.13
C LEU A 145 14.92 6.88 4.85
N LYS A 146 15.69 7.26 5.88
CA LYS A 146 16.99 7.93 5.72
C LYS A 146 18.02 7.07 5.00
N LYS A 147 17.87 5.73 5.01
CA LYS A 147 18.78 4.81 4.34
C LYS A 147 18.71 4.88 2.80
N TYR A 148 17.65 5.45 2.24
CA TYR A 148 17.50 5.61 0.80
C TYR A 148 17.96 7.01 0.38
N GLU A 149 18.58 7.18 -0.79
CA GLU A 149 19.01 8.50 -1.29
C GLU A 149 17.85 9.38 -1.78
N ALA A 150 16.73 8.76 -2.20
CA ALA A 150 15.57 9.43 -2.81
C ALA A 150 15.05 10.62 -1.99
N GLU A 151 14.44 11.61 -2.66
CA GLU A 151 13.74 12.72 -2.01
C GLU A 151 12.56 12.20 -1.18
N LYS A 152 12.44 12.57 0.11
CA LYS A 152 11.35 12.11 0.98
C LYS A 152 10.25 13.18 1.04
N ILE A 153 9.07 12.84 0.54
CA ILE A 153 7.93 13.73 0.44
C ILE A 153 6.83 13.22 1.36
N TYR A 154 6.64 13.90 2.48
CA TYR A 154 5.61 13.55 3.44
C TYR A 154 4.24 14.09 3.00
N VAL A 155 3.27 13.18 2.85
CA VAL A 155 1.88 13.45 2.43
C VAL A 155 0.84 13.07 3.49
N GLY A 156 1.28 12.74 4.71
CA GLY A 156 0.41 12.46 5.85
C GLY A 156 -0.28 13.72 6.42
N LYS A 157 -1.08 13.53 7.48
CA LYS A 157 -1.81 14.63 8.13
C LYS A 157 -0.85 15.47 8.98
N ARG A 158 -0.35 16.59 8.45
CA ARG A 158 0.34 17.60 9.29
C ARG A 158 -0.62 18.09 10.39
N LYS A 159 -0.26 17.92 11.67
CA LYS A 159 -1.01 18.49 12.82
C LYS A 159 -1.35 19.97 12.52
N GLY A 160 -2.64 20.28 12.40
CA GLY A 160 -3.15 21.65 12.19
C GLY A 160 -3.50 22.06 10.76
N ARG A 161 -3.21 21.25 9.72
CA ARG A 161 -3.75 21.50 8.37
C ARG A 161 -5.07 20.75 8.18
N ARG A 162 -6.05 21.40 7.53
CA ARG A 162 -7.21 20.71 6.94
C ARG A 162 -6.65 19.59 6.05
N LYS A 163 -7.24 18.39 6.17
CA LYS A 163 -6.91 17.16 5.41
C LYS A 163 -6.18 17.48 4.10
N THR A 164 -4.93 17.01 3.93
CA THR A 164 -4.34 16.92 2.58
C THR A 164 -5.35 16.15 1.74
N ASP A 165 -5.87 16.78 0.69
CA ASP A 165 -6.89 16.18 -0.15
C ASP A 165 -6.22 15.02 -0.91
N GLN A 166 -6.90 13.88 -1.01
CA GLN A 166 -6.40 12.76 -1.81
C GLN A 166 -6.12 13.22 -3.26
N ASN A 167 -6.87 14.21 -3.76
CA ASN A 167 -6.62 14.83 -5.06
C ASN A 167 -5.27 15.56 -5.15
N GLU A 168 -4.80 16.19 -4.07
CA GLU A 168 -3.50 16.86 -4.03
C GLU A 168 -2.37 15.82 -4.12
N ILE A 169 -2.45 14.74 -3.35
CA ILE A 169 -1.49 13.63 -3.40
C ILE A 169 -1.43 13.05 -4.82
N ASN A 170 -2.61 12.79 -5.40
CA ASN A 170 -2.74 12.28 -6.76
C ASN A 170 -2.08 13.22 -7.79
N ALA A 171 -2.29 14.54 -7.66
CA ALA A 171 -1.71 15.54 -8.54
C ALA A 171 -0.18 15.65 -8.38
N GLU A 172 0.35 15.57 -7.16
CA GLU A 172 1.79 15.58 -6.90
C GLU A 172 2.49 14.34 -7.47
N LEU A 173 1.91 13.15 -7.27
CA LEU A 173 2.41 11.90 -7.87
C LEU A 173 2.44 11.98 -9.40
N PHE A 174 1.38 12.52 -9.99
CA PHE A 174 1.30 12.74 -11.43
C PHE A 174 2.36 13.72 -11.92
N SER A 175 2.52 14.87 -11.26
CA SER A 175 3.50 15.89 -11.61
C SER A 175 4.93 15.34 -11.56
N ALA A 176 5.28 14.64 -10.48
CA ALA A 176 6.58 14.02 -10.30
C ALA A 176 6.86 13.00 -11.42
N ALA A 177 5.94 12.07 -11.67
CA ALA A 177 6.11 11.08 -12.74
C ALA A 177 6.19 11.74 -14.13
N ARG A 178 5.35 12.74 -14.42
CA ARG A 178 5.36 13.47 -15.70
C ARG A 178 6.68 14.21 -15.93
N SER A 179 7.35 14.65 -14.87
CA SER A 179 8.69 15.27 -14.93
C SER A 179 9.84 14.29 -15.18
N GLY A 180 9.55 12.98 -15.31
CA GLY A 180 10.55 11.95 -15.56
C GLY A 180 10.99 11.18 -14.31
N LYS A 181 10.50 11.54 -13.11
CA LYS A 181 10.92 10.88 -11.86
C LYS A 181 10.36 9.47 -11.72
N ARG A 182 11.17 8.56 -11.21
CA ARG A 182 10.79 7.25 -10.66
C ARG A 182 10.29 7.48 -9.23
N VAL A 183 9.01 7.24 -9.00
CA VAL A 183 8.33 7.60 -7.76
C VAL A 183 7.89 6.35 -7.02
N VAL A 184 8.15 6.27 -5.72
CA VAL A 184 7.52 5.29 -4.83
C VAL A 184 6.47 6.01 -3.98
N ARG A 185 5.19 5.65 -4.12
CA ARG A 185 4.14 5.96 -3.15
C ARG A 185 4.11 4.83 -2.13
N LEU A 186 4.79 5.03 -1.01
CA LEU A 186 4.93 4.08 0.07
C LEU A 186 3.74 4.24 1.04
N LYS A 187 3.02 3.15 1.29
CA LYS A 187 1.76 3.15 2.06
C LYS A 187 1.87 2.15 3.20
N GLY A 188 1.35 2.49 4.38
CA GLY A 188 1.25 1.53 5.48
C GLY A 188 0.40 0.31 5.11
N GLY A 189 0.82 -0.87 5.55
CA GLY A 189 0.18 -2.15 5.26
C GLY A 189 0.28 -2.54 3.78
N ASP A 190 -0.85 -2.99 3.22
CA ASP A 190 -1.00 -3.28 1.79
C ASP A 190 -1.73 -2.12 1.08
N PRO A 191 -1.28 -1.69 -0.12
CA PRO A 191 -1.90 -0.58 -0.85
C PRO A 191 -3.41 -0.72 -1.13
N PHE A 192 -3.89 -1.96 -1.29
CA PHE A 192 -5.26 -2.27 -1.72
C PHE A 192 -6.19 -2.72 -0.59
N ILE A 193 -5.68 -2.89 0.63
CA ILE A 193 -6.51 -3.14 1.82
C ILE A 193 -6.69 -1.82 2.57
N PHE A 194 -7.81 -1.14 2.32
CA PHE A 194 -8.18 0.17 2.90
C PHE A 194 -7.14 1.29 2.74
N GLY A 195 -6.12 1.10 1.91
CA GLY A 195 -5.06 2.09 1.67
C GLY A 195 -5.41 3.17 0.64
N ARG A 196 -6.56 3.08 -0.05
CA ARG A 196 -6.91 3.94 -1.21
C ARG A 196 -5.97 3.82 -2.42
N GLY A 197 -5.12 2.79 -2.49
CA GLY A 197 -4.22 2.58 -3.63
C GLY A 197 -4.95 2.40 -4.97
N GLY A 198 -6.21 1.93 -4.94
CA GLY A 198 -7.05 1.83 -6.13
C GLY A 198 -7.40 3.19 -6.75
N GLU A 199 -7.69 4.19 -5.92
CA GLU A 199 -7.98 5.56 -6.38
C GLU A 199 -6.73 6.22 -6.98
N GLU A 200 -5.58 6.07 -6.32
CA GLU A 200 -4.28 6.55 -6.80
C GLU A 200 -3.92 5.88 -8.16
N LEU A 201 -4.13 4.56 -8.26
CA LEU A 201 -3.91 3.80 -9.49
C LEU A 201 -4.83 4.29 -10.62
N GLU A 202 -6.12 4.48 -10.36
CA GLU A 202 -7.09 4.96 -11.33
C GLU A 202 -6.69 6.35 -11.85
N TYR A 203 -6.42 7.27 -10.94
CA TYR A 203 -6.08 8.66 -11.27
C TYR A 203 -4.87 8.75 -12.21
N LEU A 204 -3.81 8.02 -11.87
CA LEU A 204 -2.56 7.98 -12.63
C LEU A 204 -2.73 7.21 -13.96
N SER A 205 -3.49 6.11 -13.95
CA SER A 205 -3.74 5.29 -15.14
C SER A 205 -4.57 6.02 -16.20
N LYS A 206 -5.56 6.82 -15.78
CA LYS A 206 -6.33 7.69 -16.67
C LYS A 206 -5.43 8.74 -17.31
N ARG A 207 -4.47 9.29 -16.55
CA ARG A 207 -3.42 10.21 -17.05
C ARG A 207 -2.24 9.53 -17.71
N CYS A 208 -2.41 8.27 -18.11
CA CYS A 208 -1.43 7.51 -18.89
C CYS A 208 -0.04 7.34 -18.23
N ILE A 209 0.08 7.57 -16.92
CA ILE A 209 1.30 7.28 -16.16
C ILE A 209 1.47 5.77 -16.04
N ALA A 210 2.71 5.29 -16.19
CA ALA A 210 3.04 3.91 -15.89
C ALA A 210 2.96 3.69 -14.37
N VAL A 211 2.11 2.76 -13.94
CA VAL A 211 1.95 2.41 -12.53
C VAL A 211 2.18 0.91 -12.33
N GLU A 212 2.87 0.57 -11.27
CA GLU A 212 2.98 -0.80 -10.79
C GLU A 212 2.64 -0.85 -9.30
N VAL A 213 1.83 -1.83 -8.91
CA VAL A 213 1.45 -2.03 -7.51
C VAL A 213 2.33 -3.12 -6.94
N VAL A 214 2.91 -2.86 -5.77
CA VAL A 214 3.73 -3.81 -5.01
C VAL A 214 2.99 -4.11 -3.71
N PRO A 215 2.59 -5.38 -3.48
CA PRO A 215 1.84 -5.73 -2.28
C PRO A 215 2.70 -5.54 -1.03
N GLY A 216 2.03 -5.38 0.11
CA GLY A 216 2.66 -5.33 1.43
C GLY A 216 2.06 -6.34 2.39
N VAL A 217 2.76 -6.62 3.48
CA VAL A 217 2.15 -7.35 4.60
C VAL A 217 1.10 -6.45 5.24
N SER A 218 -0.16 -6.88 5.25
CA SER A 218 -1.23 -6.07 5.85
C SER A 218 -1.27 -6.23 7.38
N ALA A 219 -1.82 -5.25 8.09
CA ALA A 219 -1.88 -5.24 9.55
C ALA A 219 -2.59 -6.47 10.12
N ILE A 220 -3.62 -6.97 9.43
CA ILE A 220 -4.31 -8.23 9.76
C ILE A 220 -3.37 -9.43 9.78
N ASN A 221 -2.50 -9.59 8.78
CA ASN A 221 -1.59 -10.73 8.69
C ASN A 221 -0.55 -10.68 9.81
N ALA A 222 -0.02 -9.49 10.08
CA ALA A 222 0.96 -9.30 11.13
C ALA A 222 0.37 -9.51 12.52
N ALA A 223 -0.81 -8.93 12.79
CA ALA A 223 -1.53 -9.10 14.05
C ALA A 223 -1.87 -10.57 14.30
N ALA A 224 -2.39 -11.26 13.29
CA ALA A 224 -2.71 -12.67 13.36
C ALA A 224 -1.49 -13.54 13.65
N ALA A 225 -0.39 -13.33 12.91
CA ALA A 225 0.84 -14.08 13.09
C ALA A 225 1.49 -13.81 14.46
N GLU A 226 1.50 -12.54 14.89
CA GLU A 226 2.09 -12.13 16.16
C GLU A 226 1.37 -12.77 17.35
N PHE A 227 0.04 -12.78 17.36
CA PHE A 227 -0.74 -13.26 18.50
C PHE A 227 -1.29 -14.68 18.34
N GLY A 228 -0.81 -15.44 17.35
CA GLY A 228 -1.19 -16.83 17.13
C GLY A 228 -2.66 -17.04 16.73
N ILE A 229 -3.27 -16.06 16.05
CA ILE A 229 -4.69 -16.11 15.64
C ILE A 229 -4.76 -16.58 14.18
N PRO A 230 -5.13 -17.84 13.89
CA PRO A 230 -5.31 -18.28 12.51
C PRO A 230 -6.51 -17.55 11.88
N LEU A 231 -6.29 -16.79 10.81
CA LEU A 231 -7.38 -16.04 10.16
C LEU A 231 -8.45 -16.96 9.57
N THR A 232 -8.07 -18.17 9.17
CA THR A 232 -8.96 -19.25 8.76
C THR A 232 -8.48 -20.56 9.38
N GLN A 233 -9.42 -21.42 9.75
CA GLN A 233 -9.11 -22.75 10.27
C GLN A 233 -10.27 -23.69 9.99
N ARG A 234 -9.96 -24.89 9.49
CA ARG A 234 -10.96 -25.91 9.16
C ARG A 234 -11.90 -26.16 10.35
N TYR A 235 -13.20 -26.26 10.07
CA TYR A 235 -14.27 -26.46 11.07
C TYR A 235 -14.52 -25.28 12.03
N LEU A 236 -13.68 -24.25 12.02
CA LEU A 236 -13.86 -23.05 12.86
C LEU A 236 -14.22 -21.80 12.05
N SER A 237 -13.62 -21.63 10.88
CA SER A 237 -13.89 -20.52 9.97
C SER A 237 -13.58 -20.92 8.53
N SER A 238 -14.58 -20.83 7.65
CA SER A 238 -14.48 -21.11 6.21
C SER A 238 -14.29 -19.86 5.37
N SER A 239 -14.36 -18.67 5.97
CA SER A 239 -14.27 -17.38 5.28
C SER A 239 -13.62 -16.33 6.18
N LEU A 240 -12.89 -15.41 5.55
CA LEU A 240 -12.33 -14.23 6.19
C LEU A 240 -13.00 -13.00 5.58
N GLU A 241 -13.57 -12.14 6.43
CA GLU A 241 -14.20 -10.90 6.01
C GLU A 241 -13.43 -9.71 6.57
N ILE A 242 -12.88 -8.90 5.66
CA ILE A 242 -12.13 -7.70 6.00
C ILE A 242 -13.07 -6.51 5.79
N VAL A 243 -13.44 -5.86 6.89
CA VAL A 243 -14.56 -4.90 6.91
C VAL A 243 -14.05 -3.52 7.33
N SER A 244 -14.43 -2.52 6.52
CA SER A 244 -14.58 -1.13 6.95
C SER A 244 -16.08 -0.95 7.24
N MET A 245 -16.43 -0.30 8.36
CA MET A 245 -17.77 -0.26 8.97
C MET A 245 -18.97 -0.38 8.00
N HIS A 246 -20.05 -1.07 8.45
CA HIS A 246 -21.34 -1.28 7.73
C HIS A 246 -21.36 -2.33 6.58
N GLY A 247 -20.46 -3.31 6.57
CA GLY A 247 -20.52 -4.44 5.63
C GLY A 247 -21.53 -5.54 6.05
N ARG A 248 -22.16 -6.24 5.10
CA ARG A 248 -22.99 -7.44 5.38
C ARG A 248 -22.08 -8.63 5.71
N THR A 249 -22.42 -9.43 6.73
CA THR A 249 -21.58 -10.56 7.18
C THR A 249 -22.22 -11.92 6.96
N SER A 250 -21.40 -12.93 6.69
CA SER A 250 -21.81 -14.33 6.63
C SER A 250 -21.71 -15.01 8.00
N SER A 251 -22.54 -16.04 8.24
CA SER A 251 -22.39 -16.89 9.43
C SER A 251 -21.15 -17.79 9.28
N ASN A 252 -20.36 -17.93 10.35
CA ASN A 252 -19.09 -18.69 10.42
C ASN A 252 -17.85 -18.08 9.74
N SER A 253 -17.79 -16.76 9.58
CA SER A 253 -16.56 -16.06 9.17
C SER A 253 -15.71 -15.60 10.36
N THR A 254 -14.41 -15.42 10.10
CA THR A 254 -13.56 -14.55 10.93
C THR A 254 -13.77 -13.12 10.43
N LEU A 255 -14.26 -12.23 11.29
CA LEU A 255 -14.47 -10.82 10.95
C LEU A 255 -13.27 -10.00 11.40
N VAL A 256 -12.78 -9.11 10.53
CA VAL A 256 -11.69 -8.21 10.88
C VAL A 256 -12.05 -6.77 10.56
N TYR A 257 -12.10 -5.96 11.61
CA TYR A 257 -12.42 -4.54 11.54
C TYR A 257 -11.15 -3.70 11.58
N TYR A 258 -10.98 -2.89 10.54
CA TYR A 258 -9.96 -1.85 10.46
C TYR A 258 -10.51 -0.52 10.95
N MET A 259 -9.61 0.37 11.41
CA MET A 259 -9.95 1.75 11.80
C MET A 259 -11.03 1.83 12.88
N SER A 260 -11.08 0.84 13.78
CA SER A 260 -12.15 0.61 14.75
C SER A 260 -11.81 1.07 16.17
N ALA A 261 -10.59 1.56 16.40
CA ALA A 261 -10.09 1.90 17.74
C ALA A 261 -11.02 2.86 18.53
N SER A 262 -11.52 3.90 17.87
CA SER A 262 -12.46 4.87 18.45
C SER A 262 -13.93 4.47 18.31
N LEU A 263 -14.22 3.32 17.69
CA LEU A 263 -15.56 2.89 17.29
C LEU A 263 -15.92 1.51 17.88
N LEU A 264 -15.27 1.08 18.97
CA LEU A 264 -15.48 -0.24 19.55
C LEU A 264 -16.94 -0.50 19.95
N ASN A 265 -17.63 0.51 20.48
CA ASN A 265 -19.06 0.41 20.81
C ASN A 265 -19.91 0.23 19.54
N GLU A 266 -19.59 0.94 18.46
CA GLU A 266 -20.30 0.80 17.17
C GLU A 266 -20.04 -0.58 16.55
N VAL A 267 -18.81 -1.09 16.65
CA VAL A 267 -18.45 -2.46 16.24
C VAL A 267 -19.29 -3.48 17.02
N GLN A 268 -19.42 -3.32 18.34
CA GLN A 268 -20.23 -4.20 19.18
C GLN A 268 -21.70 -4.17 18.77
N SER A 269 -22.27 -2.98 18.53
CA SER A 269 -23.64 -2.82 18.04
C SER A 269 -23.85 -3.50 16.69
N ASP A 270 -22.95 -3.28 15.73
CA ASP A 270 -22.97 -3.91 14.40
C ASP A 270 -22.94 -5.44 14.51
N LEU A 271 -22.08 -6.01 15.37
CA LEU A 271 -22.01 -7.45 15.61
C LEU A 271 -23.32 -8.01 16.19
N ARG A 272 -23.94 -7.30 17.14
CA ARG A 272 -25.24 -7.69 17.73
C ARG A 272 -26.37 -7.63 16.71
N GLU A 273 -26.43 -6.57 15.90
CA GLU A 273 -27.42 -6.42 14.82
C GLU A 273 -27.31 -7.56 13.78
N LYS A 274 -26.09 -8.04 13.54
CA LYS A 274 -25.80 -9.19 12.67
C LYS A 274 -26.13 -10.55 13.30
N GLY A 275 -26.57 -10.59 14.55
CA GLY A 275 -26.89 -11.81 15.27
C GLY A 275 -25.66 -12.63 15.68
N ILE A 276 -24.49 -12.01 15.79
CA ILE A 276 -23.29 -12.67 16.32
C ILE A 276 -23.50 -12.92 17.82
N ALA A 277 -23.26 -14.15 18.27
CA ALA A 277 -23.48 -14.55 19.66
C ALA A 277 -22.57 -13.76 20.61
N GLY A 278 -23.11 -13.35 21.75
CA GLY A 278 -22.42 -12.48 22.72
C GLY A 278 -21.17 -13.10 23.37
N ASP A 279 -21.09 -14.43 23.42
CA ASP A 279 -19.94 -15.20 23.88
C ASP A 279 -18.86 -15.40 22.81
N THR A 280 -19.07 -14.90 21.58
CA THR A 280 -18.10 -15.02 20.49
C THR A 280 -16.79 -14.33 20.89
N PRO A 281 -15.63 -15.01 20.76
CA PRO A 281 -14.33 -14.45 21.11
C PRO A 281 -13.94 -13.25 20.24
N VAL A 282 -13.28 -12.27 20.86
CA VAL A 282 -12.79 -11.04 20.25
C VAL A 282 -11.34 -10.80 20.67
N ALA A 283 -10.49 -10.45 19.72
CA ALA A 283 -9.12 -9.99 19.95
C ALA A 283 -8.97 -8.57 19.42
N ILE A 284 -8.64 -7.62 20.30
CA ILE A 284 -8.36 -6.22 19.96
C ILE A 284 -6.86 -6.04 20.00
N ILE A 285 -6.24 -5.72 18.87
CA ILE A 285 -4.79 -5.68 18.71
C ILE A 285 -4.36 -4.27 18.35
N ARG A 286 -3.53 -3.68 19.18
CA ARG A 286 -2.92 -2.36 18.94
C ARG A 286 -1.53 -2.53 18.36
N ASN A 287 -1.12 -1.61 17.47
CA ASN A 287 0.26 -1.45 17.04
C ASN A 287 0.92 -2.75 16.54
N ALA A 288 0.17 -3.61 15.85
CA ALA A 288 0.67 -4.90 15.38
C ALA A 288 2.04 -4.76 14.68
N SER A 289 2.92 -5.74 14.89
CA SER A 289 4.32 -5.83 14.43
C SER A 289 5.34 -4.91 15.08
N ILE A 290 4.95 -3.79 15.69
CA ILE A 290 5.92 -2.86 16.30
C ILE A 290 5.99 -3.08 17.81
N ALA A 291 7.11 -2.72 18.44
CA ALA A 291 7.44 -3.23 19.76
C ALA A 291 6.47 -2.86 20.92
N ASN A 292 5.57 -1.89 20.74
CA ASN A 292 4.50 -1.57 21.70
C ASN A 292 3.13 -2.14 21.28
N SER A 293 3.14 -3.23 20.52
CA SER A 293 1.95 -4.03 20.21
C SER A 293 1.36 -4.64 21.47
N GLU A 294 0.04 -4.60 21.56
CA GLU A 294 -0.74 -5.08 22.70
C GLU A 294 -1.96 -5.83 22.19
N ILE A 295 -2.41 -6.83 22.93
CA ILE A 295 -3.66 -7.53 22.68
C ILE A 295 -4.58 -7.48 23.90
N VAL A 296 -5.86 -7.27 23.65
CA VAL A 296 -6.95 -7.45 24.63
C VAL A 296 -7.87 -8.54 24.10
N THR A 297 -7.97 -9.65 24.83
CA THR A 297 -8.91 -10.73 24.53
C THR A 297 -10.19 -10.56 25.34
N THR A 298 -11.33 -10.62 24.68
CA THR A 298 -12.66 -10.43 25.30
C THR A 298 -13.71 -11.25 24.54
N THR A 299 -15.00 -11.05 24.83
CA THR A 299 -16.13 -11.54 24.04
C THR A 299 -16.95 -10.38 23.51
N VAL A 300 -17.83 -10.62 22.53
CA VAL A 300 -18.70 -9.58 21.96
C VAL A 300 -19.48 -8.83 23.05
N ASP A 301 -20.06 -9.51 24.04
CA ASP A 301 -20.79 -8.85 25.12
C ASP A 301 -19.88 -8.06 26.08
N SER A 302 -18.63 -8.48 26.23
CA SER A 302 -17.67 -7.87 27.14
C SER A 302 -16.79 -6.80 26.48
N MET A 303 -17.16 -6.33 25.28
CA MET A 303 -16.51 -5.19 24.61
C MET A 303 -16.92 -3.84 25.20
N GLU A 304 -18.04 -3.79 25.93
CA GLU A 304 -18.63 -2.55 26.41
C GLU A 304 -17.67 -1.78 27.33
N GLY A 305 -17.46 -0.49 27.04
CA GLY A 305 -16.60 0.38 27.83
C GLY A 305 -15.09 0.21 27.59
N LEU A 306 -14.67 -0.72 26.74
CA LEU A 306 -13.26 -0.82 26.33
C LEU A 306 -12.87 0.38 25.46
N SER A 307 -11.64 0.85 25.65
CA SER A 307 -11.04 1.88 24.81
C SER A 307 -9.62 1.48 24.43
N VAL A 308 -9.26 1.77 23.18
CA VAL A 308 -7.92 1.52 22.65
C VAL A 308 -7.51 2.71 21.79
N SER A 309 -6.25 3.10 21.86
CA SER A 309 -5.71 4.13 20.98
C SER A 309 -5.37 3.55 19.60
N SER A 310 -5.52 4.35 18.55
CA SER A 310 -5.08 3.98 17.20
C SER A 310 -3.56 3.88 17.08
N PRO A 311 -3.04 3.11 16.11
CA PRO A 311 -3.76 2.15 15.25
C PRO A 311 -4.12 0.85 16.00
N ALA A 312 -5.37 0.40 15.82
CA ALA A 312 -5.84 -0.89 16.34
C ALA A 312 -6.73 -1.62 15.32
N LEU A 313 -6.75 -2.94 15.46
CA LEU A 313 -7.52 -3.90 14.67
C LEU A 313 -8.39 -4.73 15.63
N VAL A 314 -9.60 -5.09 15.21
CA VAL A 314 -10.46 -6.01 15.98
C VAL A 314 -10.71 -7.25 15.15
N ILE A 315 -10.40 -8.43 15.70
CA ILE A 315 -10.64 -9.74 15.09
C ILE A 315 -11.72 -10.46 15.90
N VAL A 316 -12.83 -10.82 15.27
CA VAL A 316 -14.00 -11.45 15.90
C VAL A 316 -14.23 -12.82 15.28
N GLY A 317 -14.45 -13.83 16.12
CA GLY A 317 -14.78 -15.18 15.68
C GLY A 317 -14.11 -16.23 16.55
N ARG A 318 -14.44 -17.51 16.30
CA ARG A 318 -13.92 -18.66 17.07
C ARG A 318 -12.40 -18.74 17.04
N THR A 319 -11.75 -18.27 15.98
CA THR A 319 -10.30 -18.23 15.83
C THR A 319 -9.63 -17.24 16.79
N SER A 320 -10.32 -16.20 17.25
CA SER A 320 -9.80 -15.28 18.27
C SER A 320 -9.60 -15.95 19.63
N ALA A 321 -10.17 -17.13 19.88
CA ALA A 321 -9.91 -17.91 21.10
C ALA A 321 -8.46 -18.45 21.18
N PHE A 322 -7.75 -18.53 20.06
CA PHE A 322 -6.34 -18.94 20.02
C PHE A 322 -5.38 -17.79 20.34
N ALA A 323 -5.91 -16.57 20.45
CA ALA A 323 -5.13 -15.41 20.79
C ALA A 323 -4.31 -15.65 22.06
N SER A 324 -3.00 -15.51 21.93
CA SER A 324 -2.07 -15.61 23.04
C SER A 324 -1.07 -14.47 22.94
N GLN A 325 -0.67 -13.93 24.09
CA GLN A 325 0.45 -13.02 24.15
C GLN A 325 1.72 -13.86 23.96
N PRO A 326 2.45 -13.74 22.83
CA PRO A 326 3.70 -14.47 22.67
C PRO A 326 4.73 -13.92 23.66
N SER A 327 5.61 -14.77 24.18
CA SER A 327 6.80 -14.31 24.89
C SER A 327 7.73 -13.60 23.90
N ARG A 328 8.00 -12.32 24.14
CA ARG A 328 8.90 -11.51 23.32
C ARG A 328 10.32 -11.67 23.84
N TRP A 329 11.18 -12.24 23.00
CA TRP A 329 12.59 -12.38 23.28
C TRP A 329 13.42 -11.52 22.33
N LEU A 330 14.34 -10.75 22.88
CA LEU A 330 15.35 -10.02 22.11
C LEU A 330 16.65 -10.82 22.13
N THR A 331 17.26 -11.05 20.97
CA THR A 331 18.60 -11.63 20.87
C THR A 331 19.61 -10.53 20.55
N ILE A 332 20.73 -10.50 21.29
CA ILE A 332 21.86 -9.61 21.06
C ILE A 332 23.08 -10.47 20.73
N GLY A 333 23.65 -10.35 19.52
CA GLY A 333 24.71 -11.23 19.03
C GLY A 333 25.08 -11.02 17.57
N LYS A 334 25.78 -11.99 16.96
CA LYS A 334 26.23 -11.94 15.56
C LYS A 334 25.24 -12.54 14.55
N GLU A 335 24.25 -13.31 15.01
CA GLU A 335 23.28 -13.99 14.13
C GLU A 335 21.84 -13.82 14.62
N GLU A 336 20.94 -13.64 13.66
CA GLU A 336 19.50 -13.52 13.87
C GLU A 336 18.89 -14.91 14.13
N LEU A 337 18.44 -15.17 15.37
CA LEU A 337 17.86 -16.45 15.77
C LEU A 337 16.34 -16.56 15.50
N GLY A 338 15.78 -15.70 14.64
CA GLY A 338 14.33 -15.64 14.37
C GLY A 338 13.49 -15.09 15.54
N LEU A 339 14.16 -14.48 16.52
CA LEU A 339 13.62 -13.63 17.59
C LEU A 339 14.02 -12.18 17.27
N GLY A 340 13.38 -11.17 17.88
CA GLY A 340 13.79 -9.78 17.66
C GLY A 340 15.31 -9.64 17.83
N PHE A 341 15.99 -8.96 16.91
CA PHE A 341 17.45 -8.90 16.86
C PHE A 341 17.95 -7.47 16.98
N MET A 342 19.03 -7.27 17.73
CA MET A 342 19.73 -5.99 17.81
C MET A 342 21.24 -6.23 17.70
N ASP A 343 21.89 -5.46 16.83
CA ASP A 343 23.35 -5.54 16.69
C ASP A 343 24.00 -5.11 18.01
N ARG A 344 25.10 -5.77 18.34
CA ARG A 344 25.93 -5.39 19.47
C ARG A 344 26.43 -3.95 19.33
N GLU A 345 26.81 -3.52 18.13
CA GLU A 345 27.36 -2.18 17.87
C GLU A 345 26.34 -1.08 18.21
N ASP A 346 25.04 -1.33 17.96
CA ASP A 346 23.94 -0.40 18.26
C ASP A 346 23.81 -0.08 19.76
N ILE A 347 24.21 -1.01 20.63
CA ILE A 347 24.18 -0.83 22.10
C ILE A 347 25.52 -0.31 22.62
N MET A 348 26.63 -0.77 22.03
CA MET A 348 27.98 -0.46 22.45
C MET A 348 28.41 0.97 22.14
N GLU A 349 27.78 1.64 21.17
CA GLU A 349 28.17 3.01 20.80
C GLU A 349 28.00 4.02 21.95
N ASP A 350 27.15 3.76 22.96
CA ASP A 350 27.15 4.53 24.22
C ASP A 350 26.22 3.93 25.29
N LEU A 351 26.76 3.41 26.40
CA LEU A 351 25.94 3.04 27.56
C LEU A 351 25.23 4.25 28.20
N SER A 352 25.70 5.48 27.97
CA SER A 352 24.95 6.67 28.40
C SER A 352 23.68 6.91 27.58
N LYS A 353 23.56 6.31 26.39
CA LYS A 353 22.31 6.23 25.60
C LYS A 353 21.45 5.04 26.01
N PHE A 354 21.83 4.22 26.99
CA PHE A 354 21.01 3.11 27.45
C PHE A 354 19.59 3.56 27.83
N GLU A 355 19.42 4.74 28.43
CA GLU A 355 18.08 5.33 28.68
C GLU A 355 17.23 5.47 27.41
N LYS A 356 17.85 5.81 26.28
CA LYS A 356 17.19 5.89 24.96
C LYS A 356 16.61 4.54 24.54
N TYR A 357 17.31 3.45 24.85
CA TYR A 357 16.90 2.09 24.51
C TYR A 357 16.14 1.39 25.62
N ARG A 358 16.15 1.88 26.87
CA ARG A 358 15.48 1.25 28.02
C ARG A 358 13.98 1.04 27.77
N SER A 359 13.33 2.04 27.19
CA SER A 359 11.93 1.94 26.73
C SER A 359 11.73 0.83 25.69
N TYR A 360 12.71 0.60 24.81
CA TYR A 360 12.69 -0.45 23.79
C TYR A 360 12.97 -1.84 24.38
N LEU A 361 13.97 -1.95 25.27
CA LEU A 361 14.38 -3.19 25.92
C LEU A 361 13.32 -3.75 26.88
N ASN A 362 12.64 -2.89 27.64
CA ASN A 362 11.55 -3.29 28.55
C ASN A 362 10.29 -3.82 27.83
N ARG A 363 10.28 -3.83 26.49
CA ARG A 363 9.17 -4.39 25.69
C ARG A 363 9.29 -5.90 25.48
N TYR A 364 10.44 -6.47 25.84
CA TYR A 364 10.72 -7.89 25.74
C TYR A 364 10.54 -8.54 27.11
N ASP A 365 9.89 -9.70 27.14
CA ASP A 365 9.76 -10.55 28.33
C ASP A 365 11.13 -11.11 28.74
N GLY A 366 12.06 -11.21 27.78
CA GLY A 366 13.46 -11.49 28.05
C GLY A 366 14.45 -11.09 26.96
N ILE A 367 15.72 -11.02 27.32
CA ILE A 367 16.83 -10.72 26.41
C ILE A 367 17.85 -11.85 26.51
N ALA A 368 18.17 -12.46 25.36
CA ALA A 368 19.18 -13.47 25.18
C ALA A 368 20.44 -12.88 24.57
N PHE A 369 21.57 -12.99 25.26
CA PHE A 369 22.88 -12.62 24.74
C PHE A 369 23.56 -13.88 24.20
N ALA A 370 23.65 -13.96 22.88
CA ALA A 370 24.08 -15.15 22.15
C ALA A 370 25.57 -15.14 21.75
N CYS A 371 26.40 -14.32 22.40
CA CYS A 371 27.83 -14.24 22.09
C CYS A 371 28.66 -14.01 23.35
N ALA A 372 29.80 -14.71 23.46
CA ALA A 372 30.74 -14.59 24.58
C ALA A 372 31.27 -13.15 24.78
N GLU A 373 31.34 -12.38 23.69
CA GLU A 373 31.78 -10.99 23.66
C GLU A 373 30.79 -10.04 24.36
N ASN A 374 29.55 -10.47 24.59
CA ASN A 374 28.48 -9.68 25.21
C ASN A 374 28.43 -9.82 26.73
N LYS A 375 29.35 -10.58 27.34
CA LYS A 375 29.36 -10.84 28.80
C LYS A 375 29.34 -9.56 29.63
N LYS A 376 30.17 -8.58 29.24
CA LYS A 376 30.31 -7.31 29.97
C LYS A 376 28.99 -6.52 29.93
N LEU A 377 28.42 -6.38 28.74
CA LEU A 377 27.15 -5.69 28.52
C LEU A 377 25.99 -6.34 29.28
N PHE A 378 25.93 -7.68 29.27
CA PHE A 378 24.93 -8.43 30.05
C PHE A 378 24.96 -8.02 31.53
N PHE A 379 26.13 -8.02 32.17
CA PHE A 379 26.25 -7.65 33.58
C PHE A 379 26.00 -6.16 33.85
N GLU A 380 26.34 -5.28 32.90
CA GLU A 380 26.12 -3.83 33.03
C GLU A 380 24.63 -3.47 33.01
N ILE A 381 23.81 -4.17 32.22
CA ILE A 381 22.38 -3.87 32.11
C ILE A 381 21.49 -4.77 32.97
N ALA A 382 22.08 -5.79 33.62
CA ALA A 382 21.31 -6.80 34.35
C ALA A 382 20.50 -6.29 35.54
N GLY A 383 20.88 -5.14 36.09
CA GLY A 383 20.15 -4.45 37.15
C GLY A 383 19.15 -3.40 36.67
N GLU A 384 19.13 -3.08 35.37
CA GLU A 384 18.39 -1.93 34.85
C GLU A 384 17.09 -2.30 34.11
N LEU A 385 16.88 -3.59 33.82
CA LEU A 385 15.73 -4.09 33.07
C LEU A 385 14.82 -4.94 33.95
N SER A 386 13.51 -4.90 33.67
CA SER A 386 12.51 -5.70 34.38
C SER A 386 12.28 -7.10 33.79
N GLY A 387 12.87 -7.39 32.62
CA GLY A 387 12.70 -8.66 31.89
C GLY A 387 13.73 -9.74 32.26
N LEU A 388 13.49 -10.97 31.79
CA LEU A 388 14.38 -12.10 31.98
C LEU A 388 15.67 -11.96 31.17
N LEU A 389 16.83 -12.03 31.80
CA LEU A 389 18.11 -11.94 31.09
C LEU A 389 18.78 -13.31 31.03
N PHE A 390 19.07 -13.74 29.81
CA PHE A 390 19.74 -15.00 29.53
C PHE A 390 21.05 -14.72 28.82
N TYR A 391 22.13 -15.30 29.33
CA TYR A 391 23.44 -15.26 28.69
C TYR A 391 23.81 -16.67 28.24
N ALA A 392 23.83 -16.86 26.92
CA ALA A 392 24.15 -18.12 26.27
C ALA A 392 25.41 -17.91 25.40
N PRO A 393 26.62 -18.14 25.93
CA PRO A 393 27.87 -17.85 25.25
C PRO A 393 28.25 -18.86 24.14
N SER A 394 27.36 -19.80 23.80
CA SER A 394 27.63 -20.98 22.98
C SER A 394 27.05 -20.88 21.59
#